data_AF-A0A3L5HBF2-F1
#
_entry.id   AF-A0A3L5HBF2-F1
#
_cell.length_a   1.000
_cell.length_b   1.000
_cell.length_c   1.000
_cell.angle_alpha   90.00
_cell.angle_beta   90.00
_cell.angle_gamma   90.00
#
_symmetry.space_group_name_H-M   'P 1'
#
loop_
_entity.id
_entity.type
_entity.pdbx_description
1 polymer ?
#
loop_
_entity_poly.entity_id
_entity_poly.type
_entity_poly.pdbx_seq_one_letter_code
_entity_poly.pdbx_strand_id
1 'polypeptide(L)'
;MCKCSWSYGNNKIITDTDCGTIHLAGCVIEVMGVKAAMTIRVTTPSTSSGGGTTSAQFTYINHGADYAPGWRRDYNTKNKQPAFALGKTGNTVANNKAVGWNWDSGAYCAQDGGASKMVLHFYTGEGSCPAMQFLVDYKNRGIFYRSARDGYGFEADWSEFYTTSRKPTPADILALALSGGSMSGSIKFINDAFLIWERNTDWAKIGFKNDSDADSDSYMWFETGDNGNEYFKWRIRSGSTTKDLMTLKSDALRVTGQVIPSNFSNFDSRYVRDIRLGGAATYKPANNGMTWTHQAPSGCVYTGIIVQDTGSNSADNIGGVYYRPVQKYINGTWYNVAQV
;
A
#
# COMPACT_ATOMS: atom_id res chain seq x y z
N MET A 1 -2.14 21.33 78.46
CA MET A 1 -2.82 21.08 77.17
C MET A 1 -4.25 21.56 77.32
N CYS A 2 -4.71 22.40 76.41
CA CYS A 2 -6.11 22.86 76.38
C CYS A 2 -6.78 22.25 75.15
N LYS A 3 -7.99 21.69 75.32
CA LYS A 3 -8.83 21.17 74.25
C LYS A 3 -10.08 22.01 74.16
N CYS A 4 -10.42 22.46 72.96
CA CYS A 4 -11.70 23.10 72.69
C CYS A 4 -12.25 22.63 71.33
N SER A 5 -13.54 22.87 71.12
CA SER A 5 -14.20 22.68 69.83
C SER A 5 -14.92 23.97 69.45
N TRP A 6 -15.07 24.20 68.16
CA TRP A 6 -15.78 25.38 67.66
C TRP A 6 -17.23 25.04 67.36
N SER A 7 -18.16 25.92 67.74
CA SER A 7 -19.60 25.73 67.52
C SER A 7 -19.95 25.64 66.03
N TYR A 8 -20.85 24.72 65.69
CA TYR A 8 -21.27 24.46 64.30
C TYR A 8 -21.90 25.69 63.63
N GLY A 9 -22.66 26.50 64.39
CA GLY A 9 -23.41 27.65 63.87
C GLY A 9 -22.57 28.89 63.55
N ASN A 10 -21.29 28.93 63.93
CA ASN A 10 -20.44 30.11 63.81
C ASN A 10 -19.17 29.83 63.00
N ASN A 11 -19.28 29.15 61.85
CA ASN A 11 -18.12 28.71 61.08
C ASN A 11 -17.16 29.86 60.69
N LYS A 12 -15.86 29.56 60.74
CA LYS A 12 -14.77 30.39 60.23
C LYS A 12 -13.80 29.48 59.48
N ILE A 13 -13.11 30.01 58.48
CA ILE A 13 -12.12 29.28 57.70
C ILE A 13 -10.80 30.03 57.77
N ILE A 14 -9.72 29.33 58.13
CA ILE A 14 -8.36 29.87 58.04
C ILE A 14 -7.84 29.57 56.63
N THR A 15 -7.39 30.59 55.90
CA THR A 15 -7.07 30.48 54.47
C THR A 15 -5.60 30.68 54.14
N ASP A 16 -4.80 31.17 55.08
CA ASP A 16 -3.41 31.62 54.96
C ASP A 16 -2.42 30.60 55.55
N THR A 17 -2.63 29.31 55.26
CA THR A 17 -1.83 28.22 55.85
C THR A 17 -0.78 27.63 54.92
N ASP A 18 -0.80 27.98 53.63
CA ASP A 18 -0.01 27.39 52.53
C ASP A 18 -0.16 25.87 52.35
N CYS A 19 -0.93 25.19 53.18
CA CYS A 19 -1.19 23.75 53.14
C CYS A 19 -2.69 23.41 53.07
N GLY A 20 -3.52 24.38 52.67
CA GLY A 20 -4.96 24.24 52.46
C GLY A 20 -5.81 24.88 53.55
N THR A 21 -7.04 25.24 53.20
CA THR A 21 -7.94 25.99 54.10
C THR A 21 -8.43 25.11 55.26
N ILE A 22 -8.39 25.62 56.49
CA ILE A 22 -8.83 24.90 57.71
C ILE A 22 -10.27 25.25 58.03
N HIS A 23 -11.14 24.23 58.05
CA HIS A 23 -12.53 24.38 58.47
C HIS A 23 -12.65 24.33 60.00
N LEU A 24 -13.23 25.36 60.63
CA LEU A 24 -13.29 25.42 62.10
C LEU A 24 -14.58 24.87 62.69
N ALA A 25 -15.76 25.01 62.06
CA ALA A 25 -17.00 24.48 62.64
C ALA A 25 -16.91 22.96 62.89
N GLY A 26 -17.22 22.53 64.11
CA GLY A 26 -17.13 21.11 64.49
C GLY A 26 -15.71 20.53 64.51
N CYS A 27 -14.66 21.35 64.40
CA CYS A 27 -13.29 20.88 64.56
C CYS A 27 -12.94 20.63 66.04
N VAL A 28 -11.89 19.85 66.27
CA VAL A 28 -11.22 19.72 67.57
C VAL A 28 -9.89 20.46 67.50
N ILE A 29 -9.67 21.38 68.45
CA ILE A 29 -8.44 22.15 68.57
C ILE A 29 -7.73 21.74 69.86
N GLU A 30 -6.47 21.35 69.72
CA GLU A 30 -5.59 21.01 70.82
C GLU A 30 -4.41 21.98 70.84
N VAL A 31 -4.25 22.72 71.94
CA VAL A 31 -3.12 23.63 72.13
C VAL A 31 -2.20 23.06 73.21
N MET A 32 -0.93 22.90 72.83
CA MET A 32 0.14 22.35 73.67
C MET A 32 1.26 23.38 73.77
N GLY A 33 1.81 23.59 74.97
CA GLY A 33 2.89 24.55 75.22
C GLY A 33 2.41 25.89 75.77
N VAL A 34 3.26 26.92 75.62
CA VAL A 34 3.07 28.29 76.11
C VAL A 34 3.16 29.30 74.96
N LYS A 35 2.80 30.57 75.20
CA LYS A 35 2.81 31.61 74.15
C LYS A 35 4.14 31.71 73.38
N ALA A 36 5.26 31.52 74.07
CA ALA A 36 6.60 31.57 73.48
C ALA A 36 6.97 30.31 72.66
N ALA A 37 6.31 29.17 72.87
CA ALA A 37 6.54 27.92 72.16
C ALA A 37 5.30 27.03 72.25
N MET A 38 4.57 26.87 71.14
CA MET A 38 3.32 26.14 71.09
C MET A 38 3.17 25.26 69.85
N THR A 39 2.42 24.18 70.02
CA THR A 39 1.87 23.37 68.93
C THR A 39 0.35 23.48 68.98
N ILE A 40 -0.26 23.86 67.86
CA ILE A 40 -1.71 23.85 67.69
C ILE A 40 -2.04 22.74 66.71
N ARG A 41 -2.87 21.78 67.12
CA ARG A 41 -3.42 20.78 66.23
C ARG A 41 -4.90 21.04 66.02
N VAL A 42 -5.32 21.08 64.76
CA VAL A 42 -6.72 21.22 64.35
C VAL A 42 -7.14 20.00 63.56
N THR A 43 -8.08 19.23 64.10
CA THR A 43 -8.71 18.10 63.41
C THR A 43 -10.06 18.56 62.90
N THR A 44 -10.15 18.68 61.57
CA THR A 44 -11.35 19.16 60.87
C THR A 44 -12.47 18.12 60.87
N PRO A 45 -13.75 18.52 60.78
CA PRO A 45 -14.88 17.60 60.76
C PRO A 45 -14.88 16.70 59.52
N SER A 46 -15.70 15.66 59.52
CA SER A 46 -15.86 14.74 58.38
C SER A 46 -16.70 15.31 57.23
N THR A 47 -17.47 16.36 57.48
CA THR A 47 -18.38 17.01 56.52
C THR A 47 -18.30 18.53 56.65
N SER A 48 -18.66 19.26 55.58
CA SER A 48 -18.76 20.72 55.57
C SER A 48 -19.81 21.16 54.57
N SER A 49 -20.59 22.19 54.93
CA SER A 49 -21.54 22.88 54.04
C SER A 49 -21.02 24.25 53.55
N GLY A 50 -19.86 24.70 54.02
CA GLY A 50 -19.33 26.05 53.80
C GLY A 50 -17.92 26.09 53.19
N GLY A 51 -17.45 24.99 52.61
CA GLY A 51 -16.07 24.85 52.11
C GLY A 51 -15.06 24.51 53.22
N GLY A 52 -13.76 24.64 52.91
CA GLY A 52 -12.70 24.21 53.82
C GLY A 52 -12.34 22.73 53.68
N THR A 53 -11.13 22.34 54.08
CA THR A 53 -10.69 20.94 54.05
C THR A 53 -11.36 20.17 55.18
N THR A 54 -12.03 19.07 54.87
CA THR A 54 -12.62 18.13 55.84
C THR A 54 -11.76 16.89 55.99
N SER A 55 -11.97 16.10 57.06
CA SER A 55 -11.25 14.85 57.34
C SER A 55 -9.72 14.98 57.31
N ALA A 56 -9.19 16.14 57.69
CA ALA A 56 -7.77 16.45 57.72
C ALA A 56 -7.31 16.92 59.09
N GLN A 57 -6.03 16.70 59.38
CA GLN A 57 -5.33 17.22 60.55
C GLN A 57 -4.33 18.28 60.11
N PHE A 58 -4.42 19.45 60.72
CA PHE A 58 -3.49 20.55 60.53
C PHE A 58 -2.68 20.75 61.81
N THR A 59 -1.36 20.89 61.69
CA THR A 59 -0.47 21.13 62.82
C THR A 59 0.30 22.42 62.58
N TYR A 60 0.07 23.42 63.43
CA TYR A 60 0.90 24.61 63.53
C TYR A 60 1.98 24.39 64.58
N ILE A 61 3.22 24.74 64.26
CA ILE A 61 4.35 24.61 65.18
C ILE A 61 5.01 25.98 65.30
N ASN A 62 5.19 26.46 66.53
CA ASN A 62 6.00 27.63 66.87
C ASN A 62 6.93 27.27 68.04
N HIS A 63 8.23 27.50 67.91
CA HIS A 63 9.22 27.11 68.92
C HIS A 63 10.13 28.26 69.38
N GLY A 64 9.63 29.50 69.34
CA GLY A 64 10.35 30.68 69.83
C GLY A 64 10.85 31.61 68.74
N ALA A 65 11.58 32.66 69.16
CA ALA A 65 11.97 33.79 68.30
C ALA A 65 12.86 33.42 67.10
N ASP A 66 13.58 32.29 67.19
CA ASP A 66 14.52 31.84 66.16
C ASP A 66 13.94 30.74 65.25
N TYR A 67 12.67 30.35 65.42
CA TYR A 67 12.00 29.36 64.58
C TYR A 67 11.07 30.02 63.56
N ALA A 68 10.96 29.43 62.36
CA ALA A 68 9.94 29.79 61.37
C ALA A 68 8.65 29.02 61.65
N PRO A 69 7.62 29.65 62.27
CA PRO A 69 6.40 28.94 62.55
C PRO A 69 5.58 28.73 61.29
N GLY A 70 4.83 27.63 61.22
CA GLY A 70 4.06 27.32 60.01
C GLY A 70 3.10 26.17 60.19
N TRP A 71 2.12 26.13 59.29
CA TRP A 71 1.12 25.06 59.22
C TRP A 71 1.63 23.89 58.40
N ARG A 72 1.19 22.70 58.78
CA ARG A 72 1.41 21.44 58.07
C ARG A 72 0.08 20.72 57.99
N ARG A 73 -0.20 20.04 56.88
CA ARG A 73 -1.40 19.20 56.72
C ARG A 73 -0.98 17.75 56.57
N ASP A 74 -1.49 16.90 57.45
CA ASP A 74 -1.18 15.48 57.44
C ASP A 74 -2.07 14.73 56.46
N TYR A 75 -1.48 13.77 55.74
CA TYR A 75 -2.21 12.87 54.86
C TYR A 75 -2.80 11.69 55.64
N ASN A 76 -3.95 11.21 55.20
CA ASN A 76 -4.64 10.05 55.78
C ASN A 76 -5.47 9.32 54.70
N THR A 77 -6.28 8.34 55.11
CA THR A 77 -7.09 7.53 54.18
C THR A 77 -8.14 8.33 53.40
N LYS A 78 -8.55 9.50 53.89
CA LYS A 78 -9.47 10.43 53.22
C LYS A 78 -8.76 11.63 52.60
N ASN A 79 -7.76 12.20 53.27
CA ASN A 79 -6.88 13.24 52.73
C ASN A 79 -5.65 12.60 52.09
N LYS A 80 -5.80 12.08 50.87
CA LYS A 80 -4.73 11.35 50.17
C LYS A 80 -3.64 12.30 49.64
N GLN A 81 -2.46 11.75 49.42
CA GLN A 81 -1.40 12.44 48.69
C GLN A 81 -1.78 12.67 47.22
N PRO A 82 -1.21 13.67 46.54
CA PRO A 82 -1.35 13.82 45.10
C PRO A 82 -0.87 12.55 44.36
N ALA A 83 -1.56 12.21 43.26
CA ALA A 83 -1.47 10.94 42.52
C ALA A 83 -0.05 10.42 42.21
N PHE A 84 0.93 11.31 42.02
CA PHE A 84 2.29 10.95 41.63
C PHE A 84 3.37 11.43 42.62
N ALA A 85 2.98 11.95 43.79
CA ALA A 85 3.91 12.54 44.74
C ALA A 85 4.90 11.54 45.37
N LEU A 86 4.58 10.25 45.33
CA LEU A 86 5.38 9.17 45.94
C LEU A 86 6.30 8.43 44.95
N GLY A 87 6.27 8.79 43.65
CA GLY A 87 6.86 7.96 42.60
C GLY A 87 5.99 6.72 42.35
N LYS A 88 6.19 5.64 43.11
CA LYS A 88 5.41 4.40 42.97
C LYS A 88 4.15 4.42 43.85
N THR A 89 3.01 4.09 43.24
CA THR A 89 1.73 3.90 43.91
C THR A 89 1.52 2.44 44.29
N GLY A 90 1.32 2.18 45.59
CA GLY A 90 1.01 0.86 46.13
C GLY A 90 2.11 -0.20 45.97
N ASN A 91 1.74 -1.47 46.20
CA ASN A 91 2.61 -2.61 45.98
C ASN A 91 2.70 -2.98 44.49
N THR A 92 3.71 -3.78 44.12
CA THR A 92 3.81 -4.32 42.76
C THR A 92 2.60 -5.20 42.46
N VAL A 93 1.93 -4.96 41.33
CA VAL A 93 0.76 -5.73 40.90
C VAL A 93 1.17 -6.95 40.08
N ALA A 94 0.30 -7.97 40.06
CA ALA A 94 0.63 -9.31 39.55
C ALA A 94 0.86 -9.40 38.03
N ASN A 95 0.31 -8.48 37.24
CA ASN A 95 0.45 -8.41 35.78
C ASN A 95 0.06 -7.03 35.23
N ASN A 96 0.33 -6.81 33.94
CA ASN A 96 0.07 -5.54 33.26
C ASN A 96 -1.43 -5.16 33.15
N LYS A 97 -2.37 -6.05 33.51
CA LYS A 97 -3.82 -5.78 33.51
C LYS A 97 -4.39 -5.60 34.92
N ALA A 98 -3.60 -5.82 35.97
CA ALA A 98 -4.06 -5.88 37.35
C ALA A 98 -4.40 -4.52 37.98
N VAL A 99 -3.94 -3.40 37.40
CA VAL A 99 -4.34 -2.06 37.84
C VAL A 99 -5.78 -1.81 37.40
N GLY A 100 -6.71 -1.82 38.35
CA GLY A 100 -8.14 -1.60 38.10
C GLY A 100 -8.41 -0.20 37.55
N TRP A 101 -9.51 -0.05 36.80
CA TRP A 101 -9.88 1.22 36.19
C TRP A 101 -10.39 2.27 37.19
N ASN A 102 -10.83 1.82 38.35
CA ASN A 102 -11.39 2.61 39.45
C ASN A 102 -10.42 2.75 40.63
N TRP A 103 -9.13 2.53 40.40
CA TRP A 103 -8.09 2.72 41.41
C TRP A 103 -7.70 4.20 41.48
N ASP A 104 -7.00 4.59 42.55
CA ASP A 104 -6.47 5.95 42.64
C ASP A 104 -5.53 6.24 41.46
N SER A 105 -5.51 7.49 40.99
CA SER A 105 -4.52 7.91 40.01
C SER A 105 -3.10 7.67 40.56
N GLY A 106 -2.17 7.25 39.70
CA GLY A 106 -0.77 7.08 40.08
C GLY A 106 0.06 6.22 39.14
N ALA A 107 1.32 5.98 39.53
CA ALA A 107 2.26 5.17 38.75
C ALA A 107 2.48 3.81 39.42
N TYR A 108 2.00 2.75 38.78
CA TYR A 108 2.03 1.39 39.30
C TYR A 108 3.16 0.58 38.65
N CYS A 109 3.78 -0.31 39.43
CA CYS A 109 4.72 -1.30 38.93
C CYS A 109 3.97 -2.62 38.72
N ALA A 110 3.97 -3.14 37.50
CA ALA A 110 3.30 -4.39 37.14
C ALA A 110 4.33 -5.46 36.75
N GLN A 111 4.29 -6.62 37.41
CA GLN A 111 5.17 -7.75 37.09
C GLN A 111 4.60 -8.54 35.91
N ASP A 112 5.26 -8.54 34.76
CA ASP A 112 4.74 -9.15 33.53
C ASP A 112 5.83 -9.96 32.81
N GLY A 113 5.68 -11.28 32.76
CA GLY A 113 6.56 -12.16 31.98
C GLY A 113 8.06 -12.08 32.33
N GLY A 114 8.39 -12.15 33.62
CA GLY A 114 9.79 -12.13 34.11
C GLY A 114 10.42 -10.73 34.21
N ALA A 115 9.79 -9.70 33.66
CA ALA A 115 10.18 -8.30 33.81
C ALA A 115 9.05 -7.48 34.46
N SER A 116 9.31 -6.20 34.75
CA SER A 116 8.26 -5.27 35.19
C SER A 116 7.98 -4.21 34.14
N LYS A 117 6.74 -3.71 34.13
CA LYS A 117 6.27 -2.62 33.29
C LYS A 117 5.69 -1.51 34.17
N MET A 118 5.76 -0.28 33.70
CA MET A 118 5.13 0.86 34.38
C MET A 118 3.73 1.08 33.82
N VAL A 119 2.73 1.18 34.71
CA VAL A 119 1.37 1.59 34.34
C VAL A 119 1.10 2.95 34.95
N LEU A 120 0.97 3.97 34.11
CA LEU A 120 0.47 5.28 34.52
C LEU A 120 -1.05 5.24 34.44
N HIS A 121 -1.72 5.42 35.58
CA HIS A 121 -3.16 5.41 35.67
C HIS A 121 -3.68 6.79 36.03
N PHE A 122 -4.62 7.27 35.23
CA PHE A 122 -5.38 8.48 35.47
C PHE A 122 -6.84 8.09 35.68
N TYR A 123 -7.40 8.50 36.80
CA TYR A 123 -8.78 8.26 37.20
C TYR A 123 -9.36 9.55 37.78
N THR A 124 -10.41 10.05 37.15
CA THR A 124 -11.18 11.21 37.59
C THR A 124 -12.51 10.80 38.22
N GLY A 125 -13.01 9.61 37.89
CA GLY A 125 -14.31 9.12 38.35
C GLY A 125 -15.52 9.80 37.71
N GLU A 126 -15.31 10.66 36.72
CA GLU A 126 -16.35 11.49 36.11
C GLU A 126 -16.37 11.35 34.57
N GLY A 127 -17.55 11.54 33.99
CA GLY A 127 -17.77 11.48 32.54
C GLY A 127 -17.77 10.05 31.98
N SER A 128 -18.06 9.91 30.68
CA SER A 128 -18.12 8.61 29.99
C SER A 128 -16.76 7.92 29.86
N CYS A 129 -15.66 8.66 29.99
CA CYS A 129 -14.29 8.13 30.04
C CYS A 129 -13.65 8.54 31.38
N PRO A 130 -14.01 7.87 32.50
CA PRO A 130 -13.54 8.28 33.82
C PRO A 130 -12.09 7.89 34.11
N ALA A 131 -11.49 7.04 33.26
CA ALA A 131 -10.13 6.57 33.45
C ALA A 131 -9.41 6.25 32.14
N MET A 132 -8.09 6.45 32.16
CA MET A 132 -7.18 5.99 31.12
C MET A 132 -5.91 5.43 31.74
N GLN A 133 -5.22 4.59 30.98
CA GLN A 133 -3.90 4.09 31.36
C GLN A 133 -2.92 4.17 30.21
N PHE A 134 -1.66 4.42 30.55
CA PHE A 134 -0.51 4.12 29.70
C PHE A 134 0.29 2.97 30.28
N LEU A 135 0.66 1.99 29.45
CA LEU A 135 1.61 0.94 29.79
C LEU A 135 2.92 1.23 29.06
N VAL A 136 4.01 1.36 29.80
CA VAL A 136 5.33 1.69 29.25
C VAL A 136 6.30 0.56 29.56
N ASP A 137 6.96 0.07 28.50
CA ASP A 137 7.98 -0.97 28.60
C ASP A 137 9.39 -0.34 28.70
N TYR A 138 10.30 -1.03 29.38
CA TYR A 138 11.68 -0.57 29.53
C TYR A 138 12.39 -0.52 28.17
N LYS A 139 13.43 0.32 28.04
CA LYS A 139 14.21 0.50 26.80
C LYS A 139 13.35 0.90 25.57
N ASN A 140 12.26 1.64 25.78
CA ASN A 140 11.36 2.10 24.71
C ASN A 140 10.77 0.95 23.87
N ARG A 141 10.51 -0.20 24.48
CA ARG A 141 10.00 -1.41 23.81
C ARG A 141 8.48 -1.39 23.58
N GLY A 142 7.86 -0.22 23.64
CA GLY A 142 6.43 -0.01 23.40
C GLY A 142 5.82 0.91 24.45
N ILE A 143 4.88 1.74 23.98
CA ILE A 143 3.98 2.54 24.80
C ILE A 143 2.59 2.14 24.35
N PHE A 144 1.73 1.73 25.28
CA PHE A 144 0.37 1.31 24.99
C PHE A 144 -0.61 2.16 25.78
N TYR A 145 -1.83 2.29 25.28
CA TYR A 145 -2.93 2.90 26.02
C TYR A 145 -4.16 2.02 26.05
N ARG A 146 -5.03 2.30 27.01
CA ARG A 146 -6.42 1.85 27.05
C ARG A 146 -7.26 2.84 27.85
N SER A 147 -8.55 2.89 27.57
CA SER A 147 -9.52 3.75 28.26
C SER A 147 -10.61 2.89 28.90
N ALA A 148 -11.14 3.37 30.01
CA ALA A 148 -12.31 2.77 30.66
C ALA A 148 -13.56 3.57 30.33
N ARG A 149 -14.70 2.88 30.28
CA ARG A 149 -16.04 3.45 30.18
C ARG A 149 -16.69 3.55 31.55
N ASP A 150 -17.50 4.58 31.73
CA ASP A 150 -18.30 4.85 32.93
C ASP A 150 -19.05 3.62 33.46
N GLY A 151 -18.66 3.12 34.64
CA GLY A 151 -19.30 1.98 35.28
C GLY A 151 -19.02 0.59 34.67
N TYR A 152 -18.41 0.53 33.48
CA TYR A 152 -18.09 -0.72 32.77
C TYR A 152 -16.61 -1.10 32.84
N GLY A 153 -15.71 -0.13 33.00
CA GLY A 153 -14.27 -0.37 33.01
C GLY A 153 -13.64 -0.48 31.63
N PHE A 154 -12.52 -1.20 31.49
CA PHE A 154 -11.80 -1.32 30.22
C PHE A 154 -12.56 -2.21 29.23
N GLU A 155 -13.16 -1.63 28.20
CA GLU A 155 -13.88 -2.37 27.14
C GLU A 155 -12.95 -2.95 26.07
N ALA A 156 -11.76 -2.35 25.89
CA ALA A 156 -10.73 -2.79 24.96
C ALA A 156 -9.42 -3.12 25.68
N ASP A 157 -8.64 -4.01 25.08
CA ASP A 157 -7.27 -4.31 25.54
C ASP A 157 -6.29 -3.19 25.14
N TRP A 158 -5.02 -3.35 25.53
CA TRP A 158 -3.94 -2.42 25.18
C TRP A 158 -3.82 -2.18 23.67
N SER A 159 -3.75 -0.91 23.28
CA SER A 159 -3.44 -0.46 21.93
C SER A 159 -2.08 0.24 21.90
N GLU A 160 -1.23 -0.11 20.94
CA GLU A 160 0.15 0.40 20.85
C GLU A 160 0.24 1.77 20.16
N PHE A 161 1.05 2.68 20.69
CA PHE A 161 1.55 3.84 19.96
C PHE A 161 2.77 3.45 19.11
N TYR A 162 2.68 3.71 17.81
CA TYR A 162 3.84 3.61 16.93
C TYR A 162 4.73 4.84 17.02
N THR A 163 6.05 4.63 16.95
CA THR A 163 7.08 5.67 17.05
C THR A 163 8.13 5.49 15.94
N THR A 164 9.05 6.44 15.78
CA THR A 164 10.15 6.31 14.80
C THR A 164 11.06 5.12 15.08
N SER A 165 11.27 4.78 16.36
CA SER A 165 12.01 3.60 16.80
C SER A 165 11.20 2.30 16.78
N ARG A 166 9.87 2.39 16.60
CA ARG A 166 8.96 1.26 16.58
C ARG A 166 7.81 1.53 15.61
N LYS A 167 8.11 1.40 14.33
CA LYS A 167 7.17 1.64 13.24
C LYS A 167 6.22 0.44 13.08
N PRO A 168 5.01 0.65 12.55
CA PRO A 168 4.20 -0.47 12.09
C PRO A 168 4.93 -1.23 10.98
N THR A 169 4.68 -2.52 10.91
CA THR A 169 5.06 -3.34 9.76
C THR A 169 4.11 -3.07 8.58
N PRO A 170 4.49 -3.37 7.33
CA PRO A 170 3.56 -3.28 6.20
C PRO A 170 2.26 -4.06 6.43
N ALA A 171 2.31 -5.21 7.12
CA ALA A 171 1.12 -5.98 7.46
C ALA A 171 0.18 -5.23 8.42
N ASP A 172 0.73 -4.52 9.42
CA ASP A 172 -0.06 -3.75 10.39
C ASP A 172 -0.87 -2.62 9.72
N ILE A 173 -0.42 -2.13 8.56
CA ILE A 173 -1.04 -1.04 7.81
C ILE A 173 -1.57 -1.46 6.43
N LEU A 174 -1.63 -2.76 6.15
CA LEU A 174 -2.11 -3.32 4.88
C LEU A 174 -1.36 -2.79 3.64
N ALA A 175 -0.05 -2.61 3.75
CA ALA A 175 0.84 -2.17 2.69
C ALA A 175 1.66 -3.34 2.09
N LEU A 176 2.07 -3.18 0.81
CA LEU A 176 3.02 -4.10 0.17
C LEU A 176 4.43 -3.87 0.72
N ALA A 177 5.13 -4.95 1.08
CA ALA A 177 6.49 -4.87 1.61
C ALA A 177 7.53 -4.63 0.50
N LEU A 178 8.63 -3.94 0.81
CA LEU A 178 9.75 -3.73 -0.13
C LEU A 178 10.43 -5.06 -0.54
N SER A 179 10.39 -6.07 0.33
CA SER A 179 10.87 -7.42 0.01
C SER A 179 9.97 -8.18 -0.97
N GLY A 180 8.87 -7.56 -1.41
CA GLY A 180 7.86 -8.16 -2.27
C GLY A 180 6.65 -8.70 -1.49
N GLY A 181 5.65 -9.14 -2.24
CA GLY A 181 4.40 -9.70 -1.73
C GLY A 181 3.40 -9.90 -2.86
N SER A 182 2.19 -10.31 -2.51
CA SER A 182 1.08 -10.52 -3.45
C SER A 182 -0.02 -9.50 -3.19
N MET A 183 -0.61 -8.97 -4.26
CA MET A 183 -1.81 -8.15 -4.20
C MET A 183 -2.95 -8.88 -4.91
N SER A 184 -4.14 -8.88 -4.31
CA SER A 184 -5.36 -9.46 -4.89
C SER A 184 -6.17 -8.45 -5.71
N GLY A 185 -5.91 -7.16 -5.53
CA GLY A 185 -6.54 -6.07 -6.29
C GLY A 185 -5.70 -5.61 -7.48
N SER A 186 -6.31 -4.82 -8.36
CA SER A 186 -5.64 -4.18 -9.50
C SER A 186 -4.73 -3.02 -9.05
N ILE A 187 -3.66 -2.79 -9.80
CA ILE A 187 -2.79 -1.60 -9.66
C ILE A 187 -3.19 -0.59 -10.74
N LYS A 188 -3.42 0.66 -10.36
CA LYS A 188 -3.67 1.77 -11.28
C LYS A 188 -2.50 2.76 -11.23
N PHE A 189 -1.94 3.07 -12.39
CA PHE A 189 -0.98 4.16 -12.58
C PHE A 189 -1.76 5.41 -13.02
N ILE A 190 -1.60 6.54 -12.34
CA ILE A 190 -2.38 7.78 -12.54
C ILE A 190 -1.58 8.94 -13.14
N ASN A 191 -0.27 8.74 -13.32
CA ASN A 191 0.68 9.72 -13.83
C ASN A 191 1.55 9.00 -14.89
N ASP A 192 2.62 9.66 -15.36
CA ASP A 192 3.68 9.05 -16.19
C ASP A 192 4.52 8.02 -15.40
N ALA A 193 3.86 6.98 -14.90
CA ALA A 193 4.43 5.88 -14.17
C ALA A 193 4.48 4.63 -15.05
N PHE A 194 5.49 3.81 -14.81
CA PHE A 194 5.78 2.61 -15.57
C PHE A 194 6.05 1.44 -14.62
N LEU A 195 5.83 0.22 -15.10
CA LEU A 195 6.29 -0.99 -14.43
C LEU A 195 7.72 -1.27 -14.89
N ILE A 196 8.65 -1.48 -13.94
CA ILE A 196 10.08 -1.59 -14.21
C ILE A 196 10.74 -2.73 -13.47
N TRP A 197 11.75 -3.32 -14.12
CA TRP A 197 12.72 -4.24 -13.54
C TRP A 197 14.11 -3.66 -13.77
N GLU A 198 14.90 -3.39 -12.72
CA GLU A 198 16.23 -2.74 -12.79
C GLU A 198 17.32 -3.59 -12.11
N ARG A 199 17.50 -4.84 -12.55
CA ARG A 199 18.45 -5.75 -11.89
C ARG A 199 19.81 -5.67 -12.57
N ASN A 200 20.87 -5.46 -11.79
CA ASN A 200 22.27 -5.44 -12.27
C ASN A 200 22.52 -4.39 -13.37
N THR A 201 21.97 -3.18 -13.25
CA THR A 201 21.99 -2.10 -14.26
C THR A 201 21.24 -2.39 -15.57
N ASP A 202 20.92 -3.64 -15.87
CA ASP A 202 19.97 -4.01 -16.91
C ASP A 202 18.56 -3.53 -16.52
N TRP A 203 17.82 -3.00 -17.49
CA TRP A 203 16.46 -2.55 -17.24
C TRP A 203 15.47 -3.01 -18.32
N ALA A 204 14.25 -3.30 -17.87
CA ALA A 204 13.10 -3.57 -18.70
C ALA A 204 11.89 -2.81 -18.16
N LYS A 205 11.13 -2.15 -19.05
CA LYS A 205 9.99 -1.31 -18.68
C LYS A 205 8.77 -1.61 -19.54
N ILE A 206 7.61 -1.37 -18.94
CA ILE A 206 6.33 -1.29 -19.62
C ILE A 206 5.67 0.02 -19.19
N GLY A 207 5.30 0.85 -20.14
CA GLY A 207 4.65 2.13 -19.90
C GLY A 207 3.52 2.41 -20.87
N PHE A 208 2.79 3.48 -20.58
CA PHE A 208 1.72 4.00 -21.42
C PHE A 208 1.91 5.51 -21.56
N LYS A 209 1.91 5.99 -22.79
CA LYS A 209 1.96 7.41 -23.12
C LYS A 209 0.57 7.88 -23.47
N ASN A 210 0.10 8.92 -22.79
CA ASN A 210 -1.10 9.66 -23.11
C ASN A 210 -1.04 11.04 -22.43
N ASP A 211 -0.87 12.09 -23.23
CA ASP A 211 -0.71 13.45 -22.70
C ASP A 211 -2.06 14.18 -22.50
N SER A 212 -3.12 13.74 -23.19
CA SER A 212 -4.49 14.27 -23.07
C SER A 212 -5.48 13.46 -23.92
N ASP A 213 -6.79 13.64 -23.71
CA ASP A 213 -7.83 13.05 -24.56
C ASP A 213 -7.75 13.48 -26.05
N ALA A 214 -7.02 14.56 -26.36
CA ALA A 214 -6.78 15.03 -27.73
C ALA A 214 -5.48 14.46 -28.34
N ASP A 215 -4.73 13.65 -27.60
CA ASP A 215 -3.50 13.02 -28.07
C ASP A 215 -3.80 11.97 -29.16
N SER A 216 -3.40 12.26 -30.39
CA SER A 216 -3.57 11.36 -31.53
C SER A 216 -2.56 10.21 -31.55
N ASP A 217 -1.58 10.20 -30.64
CA ASP A 217 -0.47 9.24 -30.60
C ASP A 217 -0.27 8.67 -29.19
N SER A 218 -1.36 8.23 -28.56
CA SER A 218 -1.26 7.47 -27.30
C SER A 218 -0.93 6.01 -27.58
N TYR A 219 0.06 5.47 -26.86
CA TYR A 219 0.54 4.10 -27.08
C TYR A 219 1.04 3.44 -25.80
N MET A 220 0.93 2.11 -25.76
CA MET A 220 1.65 1.28 -24.81
C MET A 220 3.03 0.95 -25.39
N TRP A 221 4.06 1.07 -24.57
CA TRP A 221 5.44 0.83 -25.01
C TRP A 221 6.17 -0.14 -24.10
N PHE A 222 7.18 -0.76 -24.70
CA PHE A 222 8.08 -1.71 -24.10
C PHE A 222 9.50 -1.20 -24.33
N GLU A 223 10.32 -1.15 -23.29
CA GLU A 223 11.67 -0.59 -23.39
C GLU A 223 12.66 -1.48 -22.65
N THR A 224 13.81 -1.74 -23.28
CA THR A 224 14.93 -2.51 -22.72
C THR A 224 16.23 -1.80 -23.04
N GLY A 225 17.25 -1.88 -22.19
CA GLY A 225 18.55 -1.26 -22.46
C GLY A 225 19.68 -1.70 -21.52
N ASP A 226 20.76 -0.91 -21.55
CA ASP A 226 22.14 -1.14 -21.03
C ASP A 226 23.12 -1.54 -22.14
N ASN A 227 23.26 -2.83 -22.47
CA ASN A 227 24.36 -3.31 -23.32
C ASN A 227 23.89 -3.92 -24.66
N GLY A 228 22.58 -3.87 -24.97
CA GLY A 228 22.02 -4.26 -26.26
C GLY A 228 21.73 -5.77 -26.38
N ASN A 229 21.84 -6.50 -25.27
CA ASN A 229 21.49 -7.92 -25.21
C ASN A 229 20.12 -8.18 -24.55
N GLU A 230 19.43 -7.13 -24.12
CA GLU A 230 18.14 -7.17 -23.43
C GLU A 230 16.99 -7.19 -24.44
N TYR A 231 15.98 -8.04 -24.20
CA TYR A 231 14.84 -8.20 -25.12
C TYR A 231 13.66 -8.91 -24.47
N PHE A 232 12.47 -8.79 -25.09
CA PHE A 232 11.26 -9.43 -24.60
C PHE A 232 11.13 -10.86 -25.14
N LYS A 233 10.66 -11.76 -24.27
CA LYS A 233 10.31 -13.14 -24.62
C LYS A 233 8.92 -13.49 -24.14
N TRP A 234 8.11 -14.05 -25.02
CA TRP A 234 6.96 -14.84 -24.59
C TRP A 234 7.40 -16.28 -24.37
N ARG A 235 7.24 -16.75 -23.14
CA ARG A 235 7.59 -18.11 -22.73
C ARG A 235 6.41 -18.83 -22.13
N ILE A 236 6.36 -20.13 -22.35
CA ILE A 236 5.46 -21.03 -21.64
C ILE A 236 6.28 -21.95 -20.76
N ARG A 237 5.73 -22.29 -19.59
CA ARG A 237 6.31 -23.28 -18.69
C ARG A 237 5.35 -24.45 -18.55
N SER A 238 5.85 -25.66 -18.75
CA SER A 238 5.13 -26.91 -18.49
C SER A 238 6.00 -27.78 -17.58
N GLY A 239 5.57 -27.96 -16.33
CA GLY A 239 6.42 -28.53 -15.28
C GLY A 239 7.69 -27.70 -15.07
N SER A 240 8.85 -28.34 -15.17
CA SER A 240 10.17 -27.69 -15.08
C SER A 240 10.67 -27.15 -16.43
N THR A 241 10.04 -27.52 -17.55
CA THR A 241 10.49 -27.13 -18.89
C THR A 241 9.94 -25.76 -19.26
N THR A 242 10.81 -24.89 -19.76
CA THR A 242 10.45 -23.58 -20.32
C THR A 242 10.72 -23.57 -21.81
N LYS A 243 9.75 -23.13 -22.62
CA LYS A 243 9.88 -22.97 -24.08
C LYS A 243 9.64 -21.52 -24.47
N ASP A 244 10.53 -20.99 -25.32
CA ASP A 244 10.38 -19.67 -25.92
C ASP A 244 9.48 -19.77 -27.16
N LEU A 245 8.35 -19.06 -27.14
CA LEU A 245 7.40 -19.02 -28.25
C LEU A 245 7.62 -17.81 -29.16
N MET A 246 8.09 -16.70 -28.61
CA MET A 246 8.36 -15.49 -29.37
C MET A 246 9.45 -14.67 -28.70
N THR A 247 10.27 -14.00 -29.51
CA THR A 247 11.27 -13.02 -29.05
C THR A 247 11.12 -11.72 -29.85
N LEU A 248 11.09 -10.59 -29.15
CA LEU A 248 11.17 -9.27 -29.76
C LEU A 248 12.52 -8.65 -29.43
N LYS A 249 13.45 -8.75 -30.37
CA LYS A 249 14.78 -8.14 -30.29
C LYS A 249 14.81 -6.82 -31.07
N SER A 250 15.89 -6.06 -30.92
CA SER A 250 16.11 -4.80 -31.65
C SER A 250 16.09 -4.96 -33.18
N ASP A 251 16.39 -6.15 -33.70
CA ASP A 251 16.47 -6.42 -35.13
C ASP A 251 15.19 -7.01 -35.73
N ALA A 252 14.54 -7.94 -35.04
CA ALA A 252 13.38 -8.65 -35.58
C ALA A 252 12.47 -9.28 -34.51
N LEU A 253 11.19 -9.35 -34.87
CA LEU A 253 10.21 -10.23 -34.27
C LEU A 253 10.42 -11.66 -34.77
N ARG A 254 10.67 -12.60 -33.84
CA ARG A 254 10.78 -14.03 -34.16
C ARG A 254 9.68 -14.80 -33.45
N VAL A 255 8.98 -15.66 -34.19
CA VAL A 255 7.85 -16.45 -33.69
C VAL A 255 8.12 -17.92 -33.99
N THR A 256 7.94 -18.77 -32.99
CA THR A 256 7.96 -20.23 -33.15
C THR A 256 6.62 -20.68 -33.73
N GLY A 257 6.64 -21.27 -34.93
CA GLY A 257 5.43 -21.72 -35.62
C GLY A 257 5.02 -20.78 -36.75
N GLN A 258 3.71 -20.68 -37.00
CA GLN A 258 3.16 -19.87 -38.09
C GLN A 258 2.75 -18.48 -37.62
N VAL A 259 2.87 -17.50 -38.51
CA VAL A 259 2.23 -16.18 -38.39
C VAL A 259 1.10 -16.14 -39.41
N ILE A 260 -0.14 -15.92 -38.94
CA ILE A 260 -1.34 -15.90 -39.77
C ILE A 260 -1.93 -14.49 -39.76
N PRO A 261 -1.60 -13.64 -40.75
CA PRO A 261 -2.27 -12.36 -40.94
C PRO A 261 -3.78 -12.52 -41.20
N SER A 262 -4.57 -11.55 -40.77
CA SER A 262 -5.98 -11.45 -41.18
C SER A 262 -6.15 -11.03 -42.65
N ASN A 263 -5.11 -10.42 -43.23
CA ASN A 263 -5.07 -9.96 -44.61
C ASN A 263 -3.69 -10.23 -45.22
N PHE A 264 -3.67 -10.97 -46.33
CA PHE A 264 -2.44 -11.34 -47.06
C PHE A 264 -2.14 -10.43 -48.25
N SER A 265 -2.90 -9.35 -48.50
CA SER A 265 -2.74 -8.49 -49.69
C SER A 265 -1.33 -7.95 -49.91
N ASN A 266 -0.61 -7.59 -48.85
CA ASN A 266 0.79 -7.16 -48.92
C ASN A 266 1.78 -8.30 -49.23
N PHE A 267 1.38 -9.56 -49.07
CA PHE A 267 2.13 -10.74 -49.49
C PHE A 267 1.71 -11.20 -50.90
N ASP A 268 0.41 -11.32 -51.15
CA ASP A 268 -0.20 -11.75 -52.42
C ASP A 268 0.16 -10.85 -53.60
N SER A 269 0.48 -9.58 -53.33
CA SER A 269 0.96 -8.62 -54.33
C SER A 269 2.41 -8.85 -54.78
N ARG A 270 3.17 -9.70 -54.09
CA ARG A 270 4.61 -9.90 -54.34
C ARG A 270 4.95 -11.17 -55.10
N TYR A 271 4.05 -12.16 -55.12
CA TYR A 271 4.37 -13.50 -55.63
C TYR A 271 3.40 -13.96 -56.72
N VAL A 272 3.91 -14.73 -57.69
CA VAL A 272 3.07 -15.50 -58.62
C VAL A 272 2.44 -16.65 -57.84
N ARG A 273 1.11 -16.68 -57.81
CA ARG A 273 0.35 -17.71 -57.09
C ARG A 273 -0.05 -18.88 -57.98
N ASP A 274 -0.12 -18.65 -59.29
CA ASP A 274 -0.48 -19.69 -60.26
C ASP A 274 0.04 -19.35 -61.68
N ILE A 275 0.20 -20.37 -62.52
CA ILE A 275 0.62 -20.26 -63.93
C ILE A 275 -0.27 -21.19 -64.78
N ARG A 276 -0.77 -20.69 -65.91
CA ARG A 276 -1.60 -21.49 -66.83
C ARG A 276 -1.38 -21.14 -68.30
N LEU A 277 -1.91 -21.96 -69.19
CA LEU A 277 -2.13 -21.58 -70.59
C LEU A 277 -3.51 -20.92 -70.74
N GLY A 278 -3.54 -19.74 -71.36
CA GLY A 278 -4.76 -19.01 -71.68
C GLY A 278 -5.53 -19.62 -72.87
N GLY A 279 -6.46 -18.84 -73.43
CA GLY A 279 -7.27 -19.26 -74.57
C GLY A 279 -6.42 -19.65 -75.79
N ALA A 280 -6.87 -20.68 -76.53
CA ALA A 280 -6.26 -21.07 -77.79
C ALA A 280 -6.53 -20.02 -78.87
N ALA A 281 -5.48 -19.64 -79.59
CA ALA A 281 -5.54 -18.90 -80.83
C ALA A 281 -4.93 -19.74 -81.95
N THR A 282 -5.18 -19.34 -83.19
CA THR A 282 -4.70 -20.07 -84.38
C THR A 282 -4.12 -19.08 -85.37
N TYR A 283 -3.00 -19.45 -85.98
CA TYR A 283 -2.52 -18.82 -87.20
C TYR A 283 -2.73 -19.78 -88.37
N LYS A 284 -3.31 -19.27 -89.46
CA LYS A 284 -3.51 -19.99 -90.74
C LYS A 284 -3.00 -19.12 -91.88
N PRO A 285 -2.21 -19.64 -92.83
CA PRO A 285 -1.82 -18.88 -94.03
C PRO A 285 -3.04 -18.59 -94.91
N ALA A 286 -2.96 -17.55 -95.75
CA ALA A 286 -4.09 -17.09 -96.57
C ALA A 286 -4.52 -18.10 -97.66
N ASN A 287 -3.61 -18.96 -98.11
CA ASN A 287 -3.87 -20.05 -99.05
C ASN A 287 -2.77 -21.14 -98.90
N ASN A 288 -2.95 -22.29 -99.55
CA ASN A 288 -2.07 -23.47 -99.47
C ASN A 288 -0.98 -23.52 -100.55
N GLY A 289 -0.82 -22.47 -101.36
CA GLY A 289 0.18 -22.38 -102.45
C GLY A 289 1.39 -21.50 -102.12
N MET A 290 1.53 -21.04 -100.87
CA MET A 290 2.60 -20.13 -100.44
C MET A 290 3.38 -20.72 -99.27
N THR A 291 4.71 -20.59 -99.31
CA THR A 291 5.56 -20.79 -98.12
C THR A 291 5.20 -19.74 -97.06
N TRP A 292 5.06 -20.17 -95.81
CA TRP A 292 4.77 -19.28 -94.69
C TRP A 292 5.73 -19.51 -93.53
N THR A 293 5.91 -18.48 -92.71
CA THR A 293 6.70 -18.54 -91.48
C THR A 293 5.91 -17.80 -90.41
N HIS A 294 5.71 -18.44 -89.28
CA HIS A 294 5.04 -17.85 -88.14
C HIS A 294 5.91 -18.04 -86.89
N GLN A 295 5.97 -16.99 -86.08
CA GLN A 295 6.53 -17.04 -84.73
C GLN A 295 5.38 -16.84 -83.76
N ALA A 296 5.35 -17.65 -82.70
CA ALA A 296 4.34 -17.47 -81.66
C ALA A 296 4.43 -16.02 -81.13
N PRO A 297 3.31 -15.31 -80.94
CA PRO A 297 3.32 -13.97 -80.36
C PRO A 297 3.98 -13.95 -78.98
N SER A 298 4.45 -12.79 -78.52
CA SER A 298 5.12 -12.65 -77.21
C SER A 298 4.31 -13.30 -76.09
N GLY A 299 4.98 -14.16 -75.31
CA GLY A 299 4.35 -14.90 -74.23
C GLY A 299 3.54 -16.12 -74.63
N CYS A 300 3.44 -16.43 -75.92
CA CYS A 300 2.71 -17.59 -76.41
C CYS A 300 3.62 -18.78 -76.68
N VAL A 301 3.06 -19.98 -76.52
CA VAL A 301 3.70 -21.24 -76.90
C VAL A 301 2.81 -21.98 -77.90
N TYR A 302 3.42 -22.73 -78.82
CA TYR A 302 2.67 -23.62 -79.71
C TYR A 302 2.06 -24.77 -78.93
N THR A 303 0.79 -25.04 -79.17
CA THR A 303 0.02 -26.08 -78.48
C THR A 303 -0.67 -27.05 -79.43
N GLY A 304 -0.41 -26.92 -80.73
CA GLY A 304 -0.94 -27.83 -81.74
C GLY A 304 -0.57 -27.40 -83.15
N ILE A 305 -0.69 -28.32 -84.09
CA ILE A 305 -0.44 -28.12 -85.51
C ILE A 305 -1.68 -28.63 -86.26
N ILE A 306 -2.07 -27.92 -87.31
CA ILE A 306 -3.13 -28.35 -88.23
C ILE A 306 -2.45 -29.04 -89.41
N VAL A 307 -2.62 -30.35 -89.52
CA VAL A 307 -2.16 -31.12 -90.69
C VAL A 307 -3.32 -31.25 -91.68
N GLN A 308 -3.08 -31.02 -92.96
CA GLN A 308 -4.12 -31.07 -94.00
C GLN A 308 -3.67 -31.86 -95.23
N ASP A 309 -4.60 -32.61 -95.82
CA ASP A 309 -4.42 -33.19 -97.15
C ASP A 309 -4.53 -32.11 -98.21
N THR A 310 -3.61 -32.11 -99.17
CA THR A 310 -3.55 -31.08 -100.21
C THR A 310 -3.51 -31.70 -101.61
N GLY A 311 -4.19 -31.07 -102.57
CA GLY A 311 -4.20 -31.49 -103.97
C GLY A 311 -2.96 -31.04 -104.75
N SER A 312 -2.97 -31.23 -106.07
CA SER A 312 -1.90 -30.80 -106.99
C SER A 312 -1.57 -29.30 -106.81
N ASN A 313 -0.29 -28.94 -106.79
CA ASN A 313 0.25 -27.57 -106.61
C ASN A 313 0.16 -26.96 -105.19
N SER A 314 0.26 -27.79 -104.14
CA SER A 314 0.42 -27.34 -102.75
C SER A 314 1.88 -27.06 -102.38
N ALA A 315 2.11 -26.04 -101.55
CA ALA A 315 3.45 -25.68 -101.05
C ALA A 315 3.78 -26.29 -99.67
N ASP A 316 2.78 -26.78 -98.91
CA ASP A 316 2.95 -27.28 -97.53
C ASP A 316 1.83 -28.24 -97.09
N ASN A 317 2.13 -29.19 -96.21
CA ASN A 317 1.18 -30.11 -95.57
C ASN A 317 0.62 -29.57 -94.23
N ILE A 318 1.07 -28.38 -93.79
CA ILE A 318 0.64 -27.75 -92.55
C ILE A 318 -0.35 -26.60 -92.84
N GLY A 319 -1.61 -26.77 -92.41
CA GLY A 319 -2.70 -25.80 -92.59
C GLY A 319 -2.77 -24.69 -91.53
N GLY A 320 -1.86 -24.71 -90.55
CA GLY A 320 -1.76 -23.71 -89.49
C GLY A 320 -1.25 -24.27 -88.17
N VAL A 321 -1.17 -23.40 -87.16
CA VAL A 321 -0.70 -23.73 -85.81
C VAL A 321 -1.63 -23.16 -84.75
N TYR A 322 -1.82 -23.91 -83.67
CA TYR A 322 -2.44 -23.41 -82.45
C TYR A 322 -1.37 -22.89 -81.50
N TYR A 323 -1.63 -21.74 -80.88
CA TYR A 323 -0.79 -21.21 -79.82
C TYR A 323 -1.64 -20.69 -78.67
N ARG A 324 -1.07 -20.64 -77.47
CA ARG A 324 -1.72 -20.14 -76.25
C ARG A 324 -0.77 -19.21 -75.50
N PRO A 325 -1.26 -18.08 -74.93
CA PRO A 325 -0.45 -17.27 -74.04
C PRO A 325 -0.20 -18.02 -72.74
N VAL A 326 1.04 -18.06 -72.27
CA VAL A 326 1.36 -18.39 -70.89
C VAL A 326 0.90 -17.23 -70.02
N GLN A 327 0.09 -17.50 -69.01
CA GLN A 327 -0.43 -16.51 -68.08
C GLN A 327 0.08 -16.79 -66.67
N LYS A 328 0.34 -15.73 -65.90
CA LYS A 328 0.70 -15.78 -64.47
C LYS A 328 -0.35 -15.05 -63.63
N TYR A 329 -0.67 -15.58 -62.45
CA TYR A 329 -1.64 -15.01 -61.53
C TYR A 329 -0.94 -14.28 -60.38
N ILE A 330 -1.13 -12.97 -60.28
CA ILE A 330 -0.55 -12.12 -59.24
C ILE A 330 -1.66 -11.22 -58.69
N ASN A 331 -1.79 -11.13 -57.37
CA ASN A 331 -2.73 -10.24 -56.70
C ASN A 331 -4.19 -10.27 -57.21
N GLY A 332 -4.71 -11.45 -57.55
CA GLY A 332 -6.10 -11.53 -58.03
C GLY A 332 -6.26 -11.40 -59.55
N THR A 333 -5.19 -11.11 -60.30
CA THR A 333 -5.25 -10.80 -61.74
C THR A 333 -4.36 -11.73 -62.57
N TRP A 334 -4.86 -12.16 -63.73
CA TRP A 334 -4.09 -12.92 -64.72
C TRP A 334 -3.38 -11.98 -65.69
N TYR A 335 -2.07 -12.16 -65.85
CA TYR A 335 -1.23 -11.41 -66.78
C TYR A 335 -0.64 -12.35 -67.82
N ASN A 336 -0.58 -11.93 -69.08
CA ASN A 336 0.21 -12.65 -70.09
C ASN A 336 1.70 -12.46 -69.77
N VAL A 337 2.48 -13.54 -69.86
CA VAL A 337 3.94 -13.49 -69.74
C VAL A 337 4.51 -12.75 -70.96
N ALA A 338 5.64 -12.06 -70.80
CA ALA A 338 6.35 -11.46 -71.91
C ALA A 338 7.48 -12.39 -72.37
N GLN A 339 7.67 -12.51 -73.68
CA GLN A 339 8.90 -13.02 -74.31
C GLN A 339 9.81 -11.82 -74.61
N VAL A 340 11.08 -11.93 -74.24
CA VAL A 340 12.11 -10.88 -74.39
C VAL A 340 13.07 -11.22 -75.52
#